data_AF-A0A9C9GNE0-F1
#
_entry.id   AF-A0A9C9GNE0-F1
#
_cell.length_a   1.000
_cell.length_b   1.000
_cell.length_c   1.000
_cell.angle_alpha   90.00
_cell.angle_beta   90.00
_cell.angle_gamma   90.00
#
_symmetry.space_group_name_H-M   'P 1'
#
loop_
_entity.id
_entity.type
_entity.pdbx_description
1 polymer ?
#
loop_
_entity_poly.entity_id
_entity_poly.type
_entity_poly.pdbx_seq_one_letter_code
_entity_poly.pdbx_strand_id
1 'polypeptide(L)'
;KNIVWNATGSRVRSADDGVPGYIVSRMAERYGRPVSFVFSKMKNIEDGQDIYLNNKIVRKSVNYKMLSKGLAYPTFYDGMFYDLRELFAKTTLKARKSKTGIWSEDRTNKFTCIDGLSDITDTHVLLPKLFRRITTYLKENESFDANDFIAQLEAKQEKVLVLSILHFTHLDNIISVNKQGKIKLAHKPENLVFLG
;
A
#
# COMPACT_ATOMS: atom_id res chain seq x y z
N LYS A 1 24.51 2.13 13.73
CA LYS A 1 23.37 1.22 13.43
C LYS A 1 23.91 0.08 12.59
N ASN A 2 23.83 -1.15 13.08
CA ASN A 2 24.48 -2.31 12.47
C ASN A 2 23.46 -3.03 11.57
N ILE A 3 23.28 -2.56 10.35
CA ILE A 3 22.49 -3.26 9.33
C ILE A 3 23.46 -4.05 8.46
N VAL A 4 23.37 -5.37 8.52
CA VAL A 4 24.14 -6.27 7.65
C VAL A 4 23.27 -6.62 6.46
N TRP A 5 23.74 -6.30 5.26
CA TRP A 5 23.09 -6.66 4.02
C TRP A 5 23.66 -7.98 3.48
N ASN A 6 22.91 -8.67 2.62
CA ASN A 6 23.48 -9.72 1.78
C ASN A 6 24.46 -9.13 0.75
N ALA A 7 25.24 -9.99 0.08
CA ALA A 7 26.29 -9.56 -0.84
C ALA A 7 25.78 -8.64 -1.97
N THR A 8 24.50 -8.76 -2.35
CA THR A 8 23.86 -7.96 -3.41
C THR A 8 23.18 -6.69 -2.91
N GLY A 9 23.20 -6.40 -1.60
CA GLY A 9 22.51 -5.23 -1.03
C GLY A 9 20.98 -5.30 -1.10
N SER A 10 20.40 -6.43 -1.51
CA SER A 10 18.97 -6.60 -1.76
C SER A 10 18.17 -7.03 -0.53
N ARG A 11 18.83 -7.58 0.49
CA ARG A 11 18.19 -8.09 1.70
C ARG A 11 19.01 -7.76 2.94
N VAL A 12 18.32 -7.28 3.98
CA VAL A 12 18.89 -7.20 5.32
C VAL A 12 18.99 -8.62 5.90
N ARG A 13 20.20 -9.03 6.29
CA ARG A 13 20.49 -10.30 6.99
C ARG A 13 20.35 -10.15 8.50
N SER A 14 20.79 -9.02 9.03
CA SER A 14 20.58 -8.65 10.44
C SER A 14 20.51 -7.14 10.56
N ALA A 15 19.76 -6.66 11.55
CA ALA A 15 19.74 -5.26 11.92
C ALA A 15 19.69 -5.18 13.45
N ASP A 16 20.62 -4.44 14.03
CA ASP A 16 20.56 -4.01 15.42
C ASP A 16 20.72 -2.49 15.47
N ASP A 17 19.63 -1.82 15.84
CA ASP A 17 19.63 -0.39 16.10
C ASP A 17 19.42 -0.05 17.58
N GLY A 18 19.43 -1.04 18.47
CA GLY A 18 19.29 -0.90 19.91
C GLY A 18 17.91 -0.42 20.38
N VAL A 19 16.93 -0.26 19.47
CA VAL A 19 15.60 0.23 19.81
C VAL A 19 14.66 -0.96 20.05
N PRO A 20 14.24 -1.23 21.29
CA PRO A 20 13.35 -2.34 21.55
C PRO A 20 11.95 -2.06 21.02
N GLY A 21 11.33 -3.10 20.46
CA GLY A 21 9.98 -3.06 19.91
C GLY A 21 9.36 -4.45 19.90
N TYR A 22 8.11 -4.52 19.46
CA TYR A 22 7.40 -5.77 19.25
C TYR A 22 6.46 -5.65 18.05
N ILE A 23 6.04 -6.79 17.53
CA ILE A 23 5.02 -6.88 16.49
C ILE A 23 3.79 -7.57 17.05
N VAL A 24 2.62 -7.18 16.55
CA VAL A 24 1.37 -7.92 16.76
C VAL A 24 0.97 -8.47 15.40
N SER A 25 0.96 -9.79 15.29
CA SER A 25 0.68 -10.51 14.04
C SER A 25 -0.34 -11.62 14.28
N ARG A 26 -1.11 -11.93 13.25
CA ARG A 26 -2.07 -13.06 13.23
C ARG A 26 -1.79 -14.07 12.13
N MET A 27 -0.86 -13.77 11.23
CA MET A 27 -0.56 -14.61 10.07
C MET A 27 0.81 -14.27 9.49
N ALA A 28 1.40 -15.25 8.82
CA ALA A 28 2.45 -15.02 7.85
C ALA A 28 1.87 -15.12 6.44
N GLU A 29 2.34 -14.29 5.51
CA GLU A 29 2.03 -14.47 4.10
C GLU A 29 2.82 -15.66 3.49
N ARG A 30 2.55 -16.01 2.23
CA ARG A 30 3.07 -17.20 1.55
C ARG A 30 4.59 -17.39 1.58
N TYR A 31 5.39 -16.32 1.74
CA TYR A 31 6.85 -16.39 1.88
C TYR A 31 7.33 -16.31 3.33
N GLY A 32 6.45 -16.55 4.30
CA GLY A 32 6.78 -16.61 5.72
C GLY A 32 6.98 -15.24 6.39
N ARG A 33 6.74 -14.12 5.69
CA ARG A 33 6.82 -12.79 6.34
C ARG A 33 5.57 -12.53 7.17
N PRO A 34 5.71 -12.11 8.44
CA PRO A 34 4.56 -11.84 9.29
C PRO A 34 3.85 -10.56 8.85
N VAL A 35 2.53 -10.61 8.67
CA VAL A 35 1.71 -9.42 8.41
C VAL A 35 1.33 -8.81 9.75
N SER A 36 1.88 -7.63 10.06
CA SER A 36 1.93 -7.18 11.46
C SER A 36 1.78 -5.67 11.63
N PHE A 37 1.34 -5.30 12.84
CA PHE A 37 1.47 -3.95 13.37
C PHE A 37 2.73 -3.86 14.23
N VAL A 38 3.54 -2.83 14.01
CA VAL A 38 4.82 -2.63 14.71
C VAL A 38 4.64 -1.62 15.83
N PHE A 39 5.21 -1.89 17.00
CA PHE A 39 5.14 -1.03 18.17
C PHE A 39 6.52 -0.83 18.80
N SER A 40 6.73 0.35 19.38
CA SER A 40 7.83 0.57 20.31
C SER A 40 7.61 -0.24 21.60
N LYS A 41 8.67 -0.56 22.33
CA LYS A 41 8.59 -1.29 23.61
C LYS A 41 7.49 -0.75 24.52
N MET A 42 6.64 -1.65 25.00
CA MET A 42 5.70 -1.40 26.08
C MET A 42 6.15 -2.18 27.31
N LYS A 43 5.91 -1.66 28.52
CA LYS A 43 6.13 -2.44 29.74
C LYS A 43 5.09 -3.56 29.78
N ASN A 44 5.51 -4.76 30.16
CA ASN A 44 4.65 -5.91 30.49
C ASN A 44 3.88 -6.50 29.29
N ILE A 45 4.56 -6.73 28.16
CA ILE A 45 4.07 -7.62 27.10
C ILE A 45 4.99 -8.82 27.06
N GLU A 46 4.42 -10.01 27.20
CA GLU A 46 5.13 -11.28 27.07
C GLU A 46 5.11 -11.74 25.61
N ASP A 47 6.14 -12.49 25.20
CA ASP A 47 6.16 -13.09 23.88
C ASP A 47 5.07 -14.17 23.77
N GLY A 48 4.39 -14.23 22.63
CA GLY A 48 3.22 -15.09 22.42
C GLY A 48 1.94 -14.63 23.14
N GLN A 49 1.95 -13.48 23.84
CA GLN A 49 0.75 -12.97 24.48
C GLN A 49 -0.35 -12.61 23.46
N ASP A 50 -1.57 -13.07 23.73
CA ASP A 50 -2.75 -12.66 22.98
C ASP A 50 -3.08 -11.17 23.20
N ILE A 51 -3.16 -10.41 22.11
CA ILE A 51 -3.46 -8.98 22.13
C ILE A 51 -4.68 -8.71 21.27
N TYR A 52 -5.78 -8.28 21.91
CA TYR A 52 -6.93 -7.75 21.19
C TYR A 52 -6.63 -6.36 20.65
N LEU A 53 -6.32 -6.28 19.36
CA LEU A 53 -5.93 -5.04 18.70
C LEU A 53 -7.14 -4.17 18.37
N ASN A 54 -7.49 -3.25 19.27
CA ASN A 54 -8.54 -2.25 19.06
C ASN A 54 -7.98 -0.89 18.57
N ASN A 55 -8.90 0.04 18.26
CA ASN A 55 -8.58 1.40 17.82
C ASN A 55 -7.68 2.20 18.78
N LYS A 56 -7.75 1.97 20.09
CA LYS A 56 -6.90 2.65 21.08
C LYS A 56 -5.45 2.16 21.02
N ILE A 57 -5.26 0.84 20.87
CA ILE A 57 -3.94 0.23 20.80
C ILE A 57 -3.31 0.51 19.44
N VAL A 58 -4.02 0.28 18.32
CA VAL A 58 -3.45 0.43 16.97
C VAL A 58 -2.93 1.85 16.69
N ARG A 59 -3.50 2.89 17.34
CA ARG A 59 -3.00 4.27 17.29
C ARG A 59 -1.56 4.44 17.73
N LYS A 60 -1.06 3.56 18.60
CA LYS A 60 0.30 3.58 19.10
C LYS A 60 1.30 2.94 18.11
N SER A 61 0.80 2.19 17.14
CA SER A 61 1.62 1.50 16.14
C SER A 61 2.37 2.47 15.25
N VAL A 62 3.53 2.03 14.76
CA VAL A 62 4.30 2.71 13.72
C VAL A 62 3.45 2.84 12.45
N ASN A 63 2.68 1.81 12.09
CA ASN A 63 1.80 1.80 10.91
C ASN A 63 0.81 2.98 10.95
N TYR A 64 0.10 3.15 12.07
CA TYR A 64 -0.84 4.27 12.24
C TYR A 64 -0.12 5.62 12.20
N LYS A 65 1.04 5.74 12.86
CA LYS A 65 1.84 6.97 12.86
C LYS A 65 2.31 7.35 11.46
N MET A 66 2.82 6.39 10.69
CA MET A 66 3.22 6.59 9.29
C MET A 66 2.03 7.08 8.45
N LEU A 67 0.88 6.43 8.57
CA LEU A 67 -0.32 6.83 7.84
C LEU A 67 -0.78 8.24 8.22
N SER A 68 -0.79 8.55 9.53
CA SER A 68 -1.23 9.87 10.04
C SER A 68 -0.31 11.01 9.62
N LYS A 69 0.98 10.73 9.41
CA LYS A 69 1.96 11.68 8.89
C LYS A 69 2.05 11.69 7.36
N GLY A 70 1.17 10.96 6.66
CA GLY A 70 1.21 10.86 5.20
C GLY A 70 2.48 10.22 4.64
N LEU A 71 3.12 9.31 5.40
CA LEU A 71 4.33 8.60 4.98
C LEU A 71 4.03 7.24 4.33
N ALA A 72 2.76 6.85 4.26
CA ALA A 72 2.34 5.59 3.67
C ALA A 72 0.94 5.72 3.04
N TYR A 73 0.69 4.96 1.98
CA TYR A 73 -0.66 4.72 1.48
C TYR A 73 -1.39 3.69 2.35
N PRO A 74 -2.71 3.81 2.54
CA PRO A 74 -3.49 2.65 2.95
C PRO A 74 -3.57 1.68 1.76
N THR A 75 -3.40 0.40 2.02
CA THR A 75 -3.71 -0.66 1.06
C THR A 75 -4.39 -1.77 1.84
N PHE A 76 -5.71 -1.80 1.77
CA PHE A 76 -6.52 -2.73 2.55
C PHE A 76 -6.69 -4.04 1.81
N TYR A 77 -6.71 -5.12 2.59
CA TYR A 77 -7.08 -6.46 2.15
C TYR A 77 -8.27 -6.94 2.98
N ASP A 78 -9.01 -7.89 2.44
CA ASP A 78 -10.18 -8.54 3.05
C ASP A 78 -9.98 -9.03 4.49
N GLY A 79 -8.78 -9.47 4.85
CA GLY A 79 -8.46 -9.91 6.21
C GLY A 79 -8.49 -8.82 7.29
N MET A 80 -8.52 -7.52 6.93
CA MET A 80 -8.51 -6.41 7.90
C MET A 80 -9.90 -6.12 8.45
N PHE A 81 -10.03 -6.14 9.78
CA PHE A 81 -11.27 -5.83 10.48
C PHE A 81 -11.81 -4.43 10.16
N TYR A 82 -13.14 -4.31 10.14
CA TYR A 82 -13.84 -3.10 9.72
C TYR A 82 -13.46 -1.87 10.55
N ASP A 83 -13.42 -1.98 11.87
CA ASP A 83 -13.13 -0.88 12.79
C ASP A 83 -11.72 -0.31 12.58
N LEU A 84 -10.73 -1.18 12.40
CA LEU A 84 -9.36 -0.80 12.06
C LEU A 84 -9.29 -0.18 10.67
N ARG A 85 -9.96 -0.77 9.67
CA ARG A 85 -9.98 -0.26 8.31
C ARG A 85 -10.61 1.12 8.24
N GLU A 86 -11.77 1.30 8.87
CA GLU A 86 -12.48 2.57 8.95
C GLU A 86 -11.60 3.64 9.60
N LEU A 87 -10.89 3.26 10.67
CA LEU A 87 -9.97 4.16 11.33
C LEU A 87 -8.83 4.62 10.41
N PHE A 88 -8.19 3.68 9.73
CA PHE A 88 -7.09 3.97 8.83
C PHE A 88 -7.56 4.81 7.65
N ALA A 89 -8.73 4.51 7.08
CA ALA A 89 -9.33 5.28 6.00
C ALA A 89 -9.61 6.73 6.41
N LYS A 90 -10.21 6.95 7.58
CA LYS A 90 -10.45 8.31 8.13
C LYS A 90 -9.13 9.07 8.35
N THR A 91 -8.10 8.39 8.85
CA THR A 91 -6.78 9.00 9.05
C THR A 91 -6.11 9.36 7.72
N THR A 92 -6.18 8.49 6.72
CA THR A 92 -5.69 8.79 5.36
C THR A 92 -6.40 9.98 4.77
N LEU A 93 -7.74 10.04 4.87
CA LEU A 93 -8.51 11.16 4.33
C LEU A 93 -8.06 12.50 4.94
N LYS A 94 -7.76 12.53 6.24
CA LYS A 94 -7.22 13.71 6.92
C LYS A 94 -5.84 14.08 6.37
N ALA A 95 -4.90 13.13 6.32
CA ALA A 95 -3.55 13.38 5.79
C ALA A 95 -3.57 13.85 4.33
N ARG A 96 -4.47 13.27 3.51
CA ARG A 96 -4.69 13.67 2.11
C ARG A 96 -5.23 15.09 2.00
N LYS A 97 -6.28 15.42 2.77
CA LYS A 97 -6.86 16.79 2.77
C LYS A 97 -5.83 17.84 3.18
N SER A 98 -4.97 17.50 4.13
CA SER A 98 -3.88 18.36 4.60
C SER A 98 -2.62 18.34 3.72
N LYS A 99 -2.62 17.59 2.60
CA LYS A 99 -1.47 17.42 1.70
C LYS A 99 -0.17 17.05 2.44
N THR A 100 -0.27 16.23 3.49
CA THR A 100 0.87 15.87 4.33
C THR A 100 1.70 14.76 3.69
N GLY A 101 3.03 14.86 3.72
CA GLY A 101 3.92 13.82 3.21
C GLY A 101 3.67 13.51 1.73
N ILE A 102 3.53 12.23 1.39
CA ILE A 102 3.32 11.76 0.00
C ILE A 102 2.07 12.37 -0.66
N TRP A 103 1.11 12.87 0.12
CA TRP A 103 -0.15 13.39 -0.40
C TRP A 103 -0.02 14.74 -1.11
N SER A 104 1.07 15.49 -0.93
CA SER A 104 1.33 16.69 -1.73
C SER A 104 1.61 16.34 -3.20
N GLU A 105 2.34 15.24 -3.41
CA GLU A 105 2.80 14.77 -4.73
C GLU A 105 1.92 13.68 -5.34
N ASP A 106 0.95 13.13 -4.58
CA ASP A 106 0.11 12.01 -5.03
C ASP A 106 -0.58 12.30 -6.38
N ARG A 107 -0.32 11.41 -7.34
CA ARG A 107 -0.93 11.40 -8.67
C ARG A 107 -1.89 10.24 -8.90
N THR A 108 -2.10 9.36 -7.91
CA THR A 108 -2.92 8.14 -8.05
C THR A 108 -4.28 8.39 -8.72
N ASN A 109 -4.95 9.49 -8.36
CA ASN A 109 -6.27 9.84 -8.89
C ASN A 109 -6.25 10.99 -9.90
N LYS A 110 -5.09 11.30 -10.48
CA LYS A 110 -4.90 12.31 -11.52
C LYS A 110 -4.43 11.61 -12.79
N PHE A 111 -4.93 12.04 -13.94
CA PHE A 111 -4.44 11.52 -15.22
C PHE A 111 -2.94 11.81 -15.35
N THR A 112 -2.18 10.75 -15.58
CA THR A 112 -0.71 10.77 -15.58
C THR A 112 -0.20 10.08 -16.84
N CYS A 113 0.75 10.73 -17.52
CA CYS A 113 1.46 10.15 -18.65
C CYS A 113 2.51 9.18 -18.09
N ILE A 114 2.66 8.03 -18.73
CA ILE A 114 3.69 7.06 -18.40
C ILE A 114 4.38 6.78 -19.73
N ASP A 115 5.60 7.26 -19.88
CA ASP A 115 6.41 7.04 -21.07
C ASP A 115 7.46 5.96 -20.78
N GLY A 116 7.93 5.85 -19.53
CA GLY A 116 8.87 4.82 -19.11
C GLY A 116 8.97 4.62 -17.60
N LEU A 117 9.93 3.78 -17.19
CA LEU A 117 10.12 3.43 -15.78
C LEU A 117 10.48 4.64 -14.91
N SER A 118 11.26 5.58 -15.44
CA SER A 118 11.66 6.81 -14.72
C SER A 118 10.47 7.64 -14.28
N ASP A 119 9.37 7.65 -15.04
CA ASP A 119 8.19 8.43 -14.67
C ASP A 119 7.56 7.94 -13.38
N ILE A 120 7.57 6.63 -13.15
CA ILE A 120 6.98 6.03 -11.94
C ILE A 120 7.98 5.87 -10.80
N THR A 121 9.28 5.80 -11.07
CA THR A 121 10.30 5.67 -10.01
C THR A 121 10.76 7.01 -9.47
N ASP A 122 10.85 8.04 -10.33
CA ASP A 122 11.55 9.28 -10.00
C ASP A 122 10.59 10.49 -10.01
N THR A 123 9.54 10.45 -10.83
CA THR A 123 8.69 11.63 -11.08
C THR A 123 7.33 11.55 -10.40
N HIS A 124 6.68 10.39 -10.36
CA HIS A 124 5.28 10.26 -9.97
C HIS A 124 5.09 9.42 -8.72
N VAL A 125 4.49 10.03 -7.70
CA VAL A 125 4.06 9.33 -6.50
C VAL A 125 2.69 8.70 -6.74
N LEU A 126 2.66 7.37 -6.77
CA LEU A 126 1.47 6.56 -7.05
C LEU A 126 1.23 5.53 -5.94
N LEU A 127 -0.03 5.08 -5.82
CA LEU A 127 -0.37 3.93 -5.00
C LEU A 127 0.53 2.72 -5.35
N PRO A 128 1.17 2.06 -4.37
CA PRO A 128 2.12 0.97 -4.64
C PRO A 128 1.57 -0.19 -5.48
N LYS A 129 0.27 -0.48 -5.36
CA LYS A 129 -0.41 -1.48 -6.20
C LYS A 129 -0.39 -1.09 -7.68
N LEU A 130 -0.76 0.15 -7.99
CA LEU A 130 -0.76 0.67 -9.36
C LEU A 130 0.68 0.77 -9.90
N PHE A 131 1.60 1.35 -9.11
CA PHE A 131 3.03 1.39 -9.43
C PHE A 131 3.55 0.02 -9.84
N ARG A 132 3.33 -1.01 -9.01
CA ARG A 132 3.82 -2.36 -9.27
C ARG A 132 3.25 -2.96 -10.57
N ARG A 133 2.00 -2.67 -10.91
CA ARG A 133 1.39 -3.14 -12.17
C ARG A 133 2.02 -2.48 -13.38
N ILE A 134 2.24 -1.17 -13.32
CA ILE A 134 2.93 -0.43 -14.39
C ILE A 134 4.37 -0.94 -14.53
N THR A 135 5.10 -1.12 -13.43
CA THR A 135 6.46 -1.68 -13.47
C THR A 135 6.50 -3.08 -14.06
N THR A 136 5.54 -3.95 -13.76
CA THR A 136 5.45 -5.29 -14.37
C THR A 136 5.22 -5.17 -15.87
N TYR A 137 4.26 -4.34 -16.29
CA TYR A 137 3.96 -4.11 -17.70
C TYR A 137 5.19 -3.61 -18.47
N LEU A 138 5.86 -2.57 -17.96
CA LEU A 138 7.06 -1.99 -18.58
C LEU A 138 8.28 -2.93 -18.62
N LYS A 139 8.28 -4.02 -17.86
CA LYS A 139 9.33 -5.06 -17.95
C LYS A 139 9.04 -6.09 -19.04
N GLU A 140 7.78 -6.22 -19.42
CA GLU A 140 7.28 -7.21 -20.37
C GLU A 140 7.09 -6.59 -21.77
N ASN A 141 7.12 -5.25 -21.88
CA ASN A 141 6.82 -4.50 -23.10
C ASN A 141 7.83 -3.37 -23.32
N GLU A 142 8.11 -3.03 -24.59
CA GLU A 142 9.11 -2.01 -24.96
C GLU A 142 8.70 -0.57 -24.59
N SER A 143 7.39 -0.30 -24.59
CA SER A 143 6.83 1.02 -24.28
C SER A 143 5.50 0.87 -23.53
N PHE A 144 5.02 1.94 -22.93
CA PHE A 144 3.73 1.96 -22.27
C PHE A 144 2.59 2.21 -23.27
N ASP A 145 1.68 1.24 -23.43
CA ASP A 145 0.38 1.45 -24.05
C ASP A 145 -0.73 1.26 -23.01
N ALA A 146 -1.60 2.27 -22.85
CA ALA A 146 -2.62 2.24 -21.83
C ALA A 146 -3.72 1.20 -22.08
N ASN A 147 -4.08 0.93 -23.34
CA ASN A 147 -5.14 -0.02 -23.65
C ASN A 147 -4.65 -1.45 -23.49
N ASP A 148 -3.46 -1.75 -23.96
CA ASP A 148 -2.82 -3.05 -23.76
C ASP A 148 -2.53 -3.30 -22.27
N PHE A 149 -2.09 -2.27 -21.53
CA PHE A 149 -1.97 -2.35 -20.07
C PHE A 149 -3.28 -2.75 -19.39
N ILE A 150 -4.41 -2.17 -19.79
CA ILE A 150 -5.73 -2.55 -19.26
C ILE A 150 -6.09 -3.99 -19.64
N ALA A 151 -5.89 -4.39 -20.90
CA ALA A 151 -6.16 -5.75 -21.36
C ALA A 151 -5.35 -6.81 -20.60
N GLN A 152 -4.06 -6.55 -20.31
CA GLN A 152 -3.23 -7.44 -19.50
C GLN A 152 -3.67 -7.51 -18.03
N LEU A 153 -4.25 -6.43 -17.49
CA LEU A 153 -4.83 -6.44 -16.15
C LEU A 153 -6.15 -7.20 -16.10
N GLU A 154 -7.00 -7.04 -17.10
CA GLU A 154 -8.27 -7.76 -17.24
C GLU A 154 -8.03 -9.28 -17.23
N ALA A 155 -7.01 -9.76 -17.97
CA ALA A 155 -6.62 -11.17 -17.97
C ALA A 155 -6.19 -11.69 -16.57
N LYS A 156 -5.71 -10.82 -15.69
CA LYS A 156 -5.29 -11.18 -14.31
C LYS A 156 -6.45 -11.21 -13.32
N GLN A 157 -7.59 -10.59 -13.65
CA GLN A 157 -8.79 -10.52 -12.81
C GLN A 157 -8.48 -10.19 -11.33
N GLU A 158 -7.62 -9.19 -11.08
CA GLU A 158 -7.24 -8.81 -9.72
C GLU A 158 -8.44 -8.19 -9.00
N LYS A 159 -9.07 -8.96 -8.11
CA LYS A 159 -10.31 -8.60 -7.43
C LYS A 159 -10.14 -7.41 -6.48
N VAL A 160 -11.09 -6.49 -6.54
CA VAL A 160 -11.17 -5.31 -5.69
C VAL A 160 -12.63 -5.01 -5.31
N LEU A 161 -12.84 -4.61 -4.07
CA LEU A 161 -14.10 -4.07 -3.57
C LEU A 161 -14.00 -2.55 -3.44
N VAL A 162 -14.92 -1.84 -4.10
CA VAL A 162 -15.12 -0.39 -3.93
C VAL A 162 -16.10 -0.16 -2.78
N LEU A 163 -15.60 0.27 -1.62
CA LEU A 163 -16.35 0.28 -0.37
C LEU A 163 -17.59 1.19 -0.42
N SER A 164 -17.46 2.40 -0.95
CA SER A 164 -18.54 3.40 -0.97
C SER A 164 -19.82 2.95 -1.67
N ILE A 165 -19.73 1.98 -2.59
CA ILE A 165 -20.85 1.47 -3.40
C ILE A 165 -21.00 -0.06 -3.30
N LEU A 166 -20.22 -0.70 -2.41
CA LEU A 166 -20.19 -2.16 -2.23
C LEU A 166 -20.05 -2.95 -3.54
N HIS A 167 -19.28 -2.41 -4.48
CA HIS A 167 -19.14 -2.97 -5.81
C HIS A 167 -17.89 -3.86 -5.89
N PHE A 168 -18.10 -5.15 -6.09
CA PHE A 168 -17.06 -6.11 -6.40
C PHE A 168 -16.72 -6.04 -7.89
N THR A 169 -15.44 -5.85 -8.19
CA THR A 169 -14.94 -5.71 -9.56
C THR A 169 -13.47 -6.13 -9.62
N HIS A 170 -12.78 -5.76 -10.70
CA HIS A 170 -11.36 -5.99 -10.91
C HIS A 170 -10.57 -4.68 -11.01
N LEU A 171 -9.25 -4.74 -10.85
CA LEU A 171 -8.39 -3.57 -10.85
C LEU A 171 -8.42 -2.80 -12.18
N ASP A 172 -8.49 -3.49 -13.31
CA ASP A 172 -8.66 -2.92 -14.66
C ASP A 172 -9.87 -1.99 -14.73
N ASN A 173 -11.04 -2.44 -14.27
CA ASN A 173 -12.29 -1.67 -14.27
C ASN A 173 -12.24 -0.36 -13.46
N ILE A 174 -11.29 -0.20 -12.53
CA ILE A 174 -11.15 1.02 -11.73
C ILE A 174 -9.98 1.90 -12.19
N ILE A 175 -9.35 1.58 -13.31
CA ILE A 175 -8.35 2.44 -13.97
C ILE A 175 -9.00 3.09 -15.19
N SER A 176 -9.04 4.41 -15.21
CA SER A 176 -9.54 5.16 -16.36
C SER A 176 -8.40 5.54 -17.28
N VAL A 177 -8.61 5.42 -18.60
CA VAL A 177 -7.74 5.93 -19.66
C VAL A 177 -8.43 7.14 -20.31
N ASN A 178 -7.70 8.23 -20.56
CA ASN A 178 -8.24 9.37 -21.31
C ASN A 178 -7.85 9.31 -22.81
N LYS A 179 -8.35 10.26 -23.61
CA LYS A 179 -8.08 10.34 -25.06
C LYS A 179 -6.59 10.50 -25.41
N GLN A 180 -5.76 10.90 -24.46
CA GLN A 180 -4.31 11.06 -24.63
C GLN A 180 -3.52 9.85 -24.10
N GLY A 181 -4.17 8.72 -23.79
CA GLY A 181 -3.51 7.52 -23.26
C GLY A 181 -3.03 7.66 -21.81
N LYS A 182 -3.43 8.71 -21.08
CA LYS A 182 -3.06 8.90 -19.67
C LYS A 182 -3.97 8.07 -18.78
N ILE A 183 -3.41 7.54 -17.70
CA ILE A 183 -4.15 6.69 -16.76
C ILE A 183 -4.38 7.37 -15.40
N LYS A 184 -5.44 6.96 -14.69
CA LYS A 184 -5.67 7.28 -13.27
C LYS A 184 -6.49 6.19 -12.60
N LEU A 185 -6.42 6.09 -11.28
CA LEU A 185 -7.39 5.33 -10.50
C LEU A 185 -8.69 6.14 -10.31
N ALA A 186 -9.83 5.54 -10.60
CA ALA A 186 -11.15 6.17 -10.48
C ALA A 186 -11.56 6.39 -9.01
N HIS A 187 -11.15 5.49 -8.12
CA HIS A 187 -11.47 5.55 -6.69
C HIS A 187 -10.24 5.84 -5.83
N LYS A 188 -10.46 6.47 -4.68
CA LYS A 188 -9.39 6.78 -3.73
C LYS A 188 -8.85 5.49 -3.07
N PRO A 189 -7.54 5.36 -2.84
CA PRO A 189 -6.92 4.27 -2.07
C PRO A 189 -7.67 3.86 -0.80
N GLU A 190 -8.11 4.82 0.02
CA GLU A 190 -8.83 4.59 1.27
C GLU A 190 -10.25 4.00 1.08
N ASN A 191 -10.73 3.92 -0.15
CA ASN A 191 -12.03 3.36 -0.53
C ASN A 191 -11.92 1.97 -1.18
N LEU A 192 -10.73 1.38 -1.22
CA LEU A 192 -10.46 0.13 -1.93
C LEU A 192 -10.03 -0.98 -0.98
N VAL A 193 -10.57 -2.18 -1.19
CA VAL A 193 -10.11 -3.42 -0.54
C VAL A 193 -9.73 -4.43 -1.62
N PHE A 194 -8.48 -4.85 -1.64
CA PHE A 194 -8.00 -5.89 -2.55
C PHE A 194 -8.30 -7.26 -1.96
N LEU A 195 -8.81 -8.18 -2.79
CA LEU A 195 -9.20 -9.52 -2.34
C LEU A 195 -8.11 -10.52 -2.72
N GLY A 196 -7.68 -11.32 -1.74
CA GLY A 196 -6.51 -12.19 -1.81
C GLY A 196 -6.83 -13.65 -2.06
#